data_AF-A0A9W9YAS5-F1
#
_entry.id   AF-A0A9W9YAS5-F1
#
_cell.length_a   1.000
_cell.length_b   1.000
_cell.length_c   1.000
_cell.angle_alpha   90.00
_cell.angle_beta   90.00
_cell.angle_gamma   90.00
#
_symmetry.space_group_name_H-M   'P 1'
#
loop_
_entity.id
_entity.type
_entity.pdbx_description
1 polymer ?
#
loop_
_entity_poly.entity_id
_entity_poly.type
_entity_poly.pdbx_seq_one_letter_code
_entity_poly.pdbx_strand_id
1 'polypeptide(L)'
;MRIREDMRCWCLVLLASYLAAVKAEVQWPGGTYGLPMPDTGCPSDGATDWKNGWTYHDTEDDNNENQRSNIFHMPGNFSAHGIQQKFCLKVGNNDNTGSEIWPEGKYCLYKKGVCPSGLKEGFIRWDDEQSEIDYKDKHFGDLPDGVYEKSHTTINYCCSTKGNVNNPIQLPALKPFYLLTYDSAQCQKVAGTKVTSEFIKFDDDDQGNTDAAGGSHPYGPSEDPFNLKIYYCYYEPGQESEDDLGTGKQVRSKIPTGKASSSGLAVAIGCGVAGAIVGTASIAFATKRILAHRARAAYDILDDPQPDGP
;
A
#
# COMPACT_ATOMS: atom_id res chain seq x y z
N MET A 1 -53.52 19.21 70.48
CA MET A 1 -54.45 18.74 69.43
C MET A 1 -54.53 19.82 68.35
N ARG A 2 -54.27 19.45 67.08
CA ARG A 2 -54.53 20.19 65.82
C ARG A 2 -53.38 21.05 65.20
N ILE A 3 -52.54 20.36 64.40
CA ILE A 3 -52.09 20.57 62.99
C ILE A 3 -52.13 22.00 62.38
N ARG A 4 -50.99 22.42 61.76
CA ARG A 4 -50.78 23.11 60.44
C ARG A 4 -49.45 23.90 60.48
N GLU A 5 -48.57 24.00 59.49
CA GLU A 5 -48.48 23.54 58.09
C GLU A 5 -46.99 23.72 57.68
N ASP A 6 -46.32 22.66 57.22
CA ASP A 6 -44.97 22.71 56.68
C ASP A 6 -44.98 23.30 55.26
N MET A 7 -44.44 24.51 55.12
CA MET A 7 -44.30 25.21 53.84
C MET A 7 -43.09 24.66 53.07
N ARG A 8 -43.28 23.51 52.43
CA ARG A 8 -42.33 22.94 51.45
C ARG A 8 -42.37 23.78 50.18
N CYS A 9 -41.43 24.70 50.05
CA CYS A 9 -41.15 25.43 48.83
C CYS A 9 -40.56 24.45 47.79
N TRP A 10 -41.39 23.99 46.86
CA TRP A 10 -40.96 23.23 45.69
C TRP A 10 -40.41 24.19 44.63
N CYS A 11 -39.11 24.47 44.68
CA CYS A 11 -38.38 24.96 43.51
C CYS A 11 -37.85 23.75 42.72
N LEU A 12 -38.69 23.21 41.83
CA LEU A 12 -38.23 22.31 40.77
C LEU A 12 -37.56 23.15 39.68
N VAL A 13 -36.25 23.36 39.82
CA VAL A 13 -35.41 23.84 38.73
C VAL A 13 -35.05 22.61 37.88
N LEU A 14 -35.84 22.34 36.84
CA LEU A 14 -35.49 21.39 35.78
C LEU A 14 -34.45 22.05 34.87
N LEU A 15 -33.18 21.94 35.24
CA LEU A 15 -32.05 22.18 34.33
C LEU A 15 -31.95 21.00 33.36
N ALA A 16 -32.63 21.11 32.22
CA ALA A 16 -32.38 20.22 31.09
C ALA A 16 -31.03 20.58 30.47
N SER A 17 -29.95 19.95 30.95
CA SER A 17 -28.65 20.02 30.30
C SER A 17 -28.71 19.24 28.98
N TYR A 18 -28.98 19.94 27.88
CA TYR A 18 -28.65 19.43 26.55
C TYR A 18 -27.13 19.38 26.43
N LEU A 19 -26.53 18.24 26.78
CA LEU A 19 -25.21 17.89 26.32
C LEU A 19 -25.33 17.59 24.82
N ALA A 20 -25.17 18.62 23.99
CA ALA A 20 -24.84 18.38 22.60
C ALA A 20 -23.50 17.62 22.59
N ALA A 21 -23.54 16.33 22.32
CA ALA A 21 -22.35 15.56 22.03
C ALA A 21 -21.77 16.15 20.73
N VAL A 22 -20.84 17.08 20.87
CA VAL A 22 -20.04 17.54 19.75
C VAL A 22 -19.18 16.34 19.38
N LYS A 23 -19.61 15.59 18.37
CA LYS A 23 -18.78 14.54 17.78
C LYS A 23 -17.63 15.30 17.12
N ALA A 24 -16.48 15.38 17.78
CA ALA A 24 -15.28 15.94 17.18
C ALA A 24 -14.96 15.07 15.97
N GLU A 25 -15.21 15.58 14.77
CA GLU A 25 -14.87 14.88 13.54
C GLU A 25 -13.35 14.88 13.41
N VAL A 26 -12.77 13.69 13.29
CA VAL A 26 -11.33 13.54 13.06
C VAL A 26 -11.06 14.11 11.67
N GLN A 27 -10.19 15.12 11.62
CA GLN A 27 -9.75 15.78 10.38
C GLN A 27 -8.37 15.32 9.97
N TRP A 28 -8.06 15.49 8.68
CA TRP A 28 -6.78 15.09 8.12
C TRP A 28 -5.65 15.89 8.77
N PRO A 29 -4.50 15.27 9.11
CA PRO A 29 -3.41 16.00 9.74
C PRO A 29 -2.89 17.14 8.86
N GLY A 30 -2.30 18.12 9.53
CA GLY A 30 -1.72 19.32 8.93
C GLY A 30 -0.55 19.02 7.98
N GLY A 31 -0.13 20.08 7.27
CA GLY A 31 0.92 20.01 6.26
C GLY A 31 0.41 19.72 4.85
N THR A 32 1.35 19.59 3.92
CA THR A 32 1.12 19.32 2.51
C THR A 32 1.68 17.95 2.14
N TYR A 33 0.89 17.15 1.43
CA TYR A 33 1.21 15.76 1.07
C TYR A 33 0.21 15.24 0.03
N GLY A 34 0.46 14.05 -0.48
CA GLY A 34 -0.46 13.32 -1.34
C GLY A 34 -0.76 11.91 -0.87
N LEU A 35 -1.90 11.40 -1.32
CA LEU A 35 -2.35 10.03 -1.16
C LEU A 35 -2.68 9.42 -2.53
N PRO A 36 -2.56 8.09 -2.69
CA PRO A 36 -3.14 7.42 -3.85
C PRO A 36 -4.65 7.63 -3.89
N MET A 37 -5.21 7.85 -5.07
CA MET A 37 -6.63 8.10 -5.26
C MET A 37 -7.43 6.78 -5.29
N PRO A 38 -8.44 6.60 -4.43
CA PRO A 38 -9.45 5.55 -4.59
C PRO A 38 -10.34 5.71 -5.82
N ASP A 39 -10.94 4.62 -6.28
CA ASP A 39 -11.96 4.60 -7.35
C ASP A 39 -13.22 5.39 -6.97
N THR A 40 -13.48 5.51 -5.66
CA THR A 40 -14.51 6.38 -5.06
C THR A 40 -14.14 7.88 -5.05
N GLY A 41 -12.95 8.24 -5.55
CA GLY A 41 -12.39 9.59 -5.55
C GLY A 41 -11.60 9.92 -4.28
N CYS A 42 -11.15 11.16 -4.16
CA CYS A 42 -10.32 11.56 -3.03
C CYS A 42 -11.00 11.42 -1.68
N PRO A 43 -10.21 11.16 -0.62
CA PRO A 43 -10.74 11.00 0.71
C PRO A 43 -11.35 12.28 1.24
N SER A 44 -12.11 12.18 2.32
CA SER A 44 -12.81 13.34 2.87
C SER A 44 -12.92 13.24 4.38
N ASP A 45 -12.83 14.39 5.02
CA ASP A 45 -13.16 14.68 6.42
C ASP A 45 -14.22 15.81 6.51
N GLY A 46 -14.87 16.14 5.38
CA GLY A 46 -15.83 17.26 5.28
C GLY A 46 -15.20 18.65 5.19
N ALA A 47 -13.88 18.81 5.36
CA ALA A 47 -13.22 20.12 5.43
C ALA A 47 -12.03 20.27 4.45
N THR A 48 -11.31 19.19 4.17
CA THR A 48 -10.12 19.19 3.32
C THR A 48 -10.49 19.26 1.85
N ASP A 49 -9.99 20.27 1.13
CA ASP A 49 -10.06 20.37 -0.33
C ASP A 49 -8.86 19.64 -0.95
N TRP A 50 -9.15 18.64 -1.79
CA TRP A 50 -8.14 17.83 -2.45
C TRP A 50 -7.97 18.26 -3.91
N LYS A 51 -6.73 18.40 -4.34
CA LYS A 51 -6.37 18.49 -5.76
C LYS A 51 -6.11 17.12 -6.34
N ASN A 52 -6.25 17.03 -7.66
CA ASN A 52 -6.15 15.77 -8.39
C ASN A 52 -5.06 15.87 -9.44
N GLY A 53 -4.33 14.77 -9.63
CA GLY A 53 -3.44 14.59 -10.76
C GLY A 53 -3.20 13.13 -11.05
N TRP A 54 -2.46 12.87 -12.11
CA TRP A 54 -2.10 11.51 -12.50
C TRP A 54 -0.81 11.51 -13.31
N THR A 55 -0.10 10.39 -13.24
CA THR A 55 1.00 10.04 -14.14
C THR A 55 0.73 8.68 -14.76
N TYR A 56 1.15 8.50 -16.00
CA TYR A 56 1.15 7.24 -16.72
C TYR A 56 2.61 6.84 -16.93
N HIS A 57 2.96 5.66 -16.44
CA HIS A 57 4.27 5.04 -16.60
C HIS A 57 4.19 4.14 -17.83
N ASP A 58 5.01 4.45 -18.84
CA ASP A 58 5.21 3.61 -20.02
C ASP A 58 6.14 2.45 -19.63
N THR A 59 5.58 1.25 -19.48
CA THR A 59 6.31 0.06 -19.01
C THR A 59 6.67 -0.84 -20.19
N GLU A 60 7.62 -1.76 -20.01
CA GLU A 60 8.20 -2.61 -21.07
C GLU A 60 7.19 -3.16 -22.09
N ASP A 61 7.49 -3.05 -23.39
CA ASP A 61 6.65 -3.49 -24.50
C ASP A 61 6.77 -4.99 -24.80
N ASP A 62 7.94 -5.59 -24.54
CA ASP A 62 8.27 -6.97 -24.90
C ASP A 62 8.24 -7.91 -23.68
N ASN A 63 7.37 -8.95 -23.72
CA ASN A 63 7.19 -9.94 -22.65
C ASN A 63 6.81 -9.38 -21.27
N ASN A 64 6.15 -8.22 -21.24
CA ASN A 64 5.72 -7.54 -20.03
C ASN A 64 5.00 -8.46 -19.00
N GLU A 65 5.44 -8.39 -17.74
CA GLU A 65 4.87 -9.06 -16.58
C GLU A 65 4.28 -8.09 -15.53
N ASN A 66 3.72 -6.95 -15.95
CA ASN A 66 2.96 -6.03 -15.11
C ASN A 66 1.89 -6.79 -14.35
N GLN A 67 1.83 -6.59 -13.04
CA GLN A 67 0.89 -7.27 -12.16
C GLN A 67 0.24 -6.31 -11.20
N ARG A 68 -0.97 -6.66 -10.77
CA ARG A 68 -1.62 -6.02 -9.62
C ARG A 68 -2.42 -7.04 -8.85
N SER A 69 -2.85 -6.65 -7.66
CA SER A 69 -3.79 -7.47 -6.88
C SER A 69 -5.09 -7.73 -7.64
N ASN A 70 -5.67 -8.92 -7.45
CA ASN A 70 -6.95 -9.32 -8.08
C ASN A 70 -8.11 -8.42 -7.63
N ILE A 71 -8.06 -7.98 -6.38
CA ILE A 71 -8.93 -6.95 -5.82
C ILE A 71 -8.08 -5.69 -5.75
N PHE A 72 -8.55 -4.62 -6.38
CA PHE A 72 -7.80 -3.39 -6.54
C PHE A 72 -8.74 -2.20 -6.69
N HIS A 73 -8.58 -1.19 -5.85
CA HIS A 73 -9.52 -0.05 -5.74
C HIS A 73 -8.91 1.30 -6.17
N MET A 74 -7.84 1.27 -6.97
CA MET A 74 -7.29 2.49 -7.59
C MET A 74 -7.82 2.63 -9.02
N PRO A 75 -8.33 3.81 -9.41
CA PRO A 75 -8.83 4.06 -10.74
C PRO A 75 -7.66 4.38 -11.67
N GLY A 76 -7.69 3.84 -12.88
CA GLY A 76 -6.65 4.16 -13.86
C GLY A 76 -6.57 3.13 -14.96
N ASN A 77 -5.81 3.48 -15.99
CA ASN A 77 -5.41 2.50 -16.99
C ASN A 77 -4.40 1.53 -16.36
N PHE A 78 -4.62 0.24 -16.61
CA PHE A 78 -3.69 -0.82 -16.29
C PHE A 78 -3.68 -1.75 -17.49
N SER A 79 -2.54 -1.84 -18.16
CA SER A 79 -2.37 -2.64 -19.36
C SER A 79 -1.03 -3.35 -19.33
N ALA A 80 -0.74 -4.15 -20.36
CA ALA A 80 0.59 -4.68 -20.56
C ALA A 80 1.60 -3.53 -20.76
N HIS A 81 1.24 -2.48 -21.48
CA HIS A 81 2.15 -1.40 -21.89
C HIS A 81 2.14 -0.18 -20.97
N GLY A 82 1.57 -0.30 -19.78
CA GLY A 82 1.68 0.80 -18.84
C GLY A 82 0.58 0.90 -17.83
N ILE A 83 0.90 1.71 -16.83
CA ILE A 83 0.18 1.77 -15.56
C ILE A 83 -0.02 3.23 -15.19
N GLN A 84 -1.27 3.60 -14.96
CA GLN A 84 -1.62 4.93 -14.48
C GLN A 84 -1.72 4.95 -12.96
N GLN A 85 -0.97 5.86 -12.34
CA GLN A 85 -1.15 6.23 -10.93
C GLN A 85 -1.92 7.55 -10.83
N LYS A 86 -2.89 7.61 -9.93
CA LYS A 86 -3.68 8.82 -9.65
C LYS A 86 -3.50 9.30 -8.22
N PHE A 87 -3.52 10.60 -8.05
CA PHE A 87 -3.10 11.28 -6.84
C PHE A 87 -4.21 12.20 -6.31
N CYS A 88 -4.35 12.19 -4.99
CA CYS A 88 -5.08 13.18 -4.22
C CYS A 88 -4.07 14.00 -3.43
N LEU A 89 -3.96 15.30 -3.70
CA LEU A 89 -2.99 16.18 -3.04
C LEU A 89 -3.67 17.22 -2.15
N LYS A 90 -3.18 17.32 -0.91
CA LYS A 90 -3.47 18.42 0.01
C LYS A 90 -2.37 19.48 -0.17
N VAL A 91 -2.66 20.53 -0.93
CA VAL A 91 -1.67 21.54 -1.36
C VAL A 91 -1.78 22.89 -0.64
N GLY A 92 -2.78 23.08 0.21
CA GLY A 92 -3.09 24.38 0.82
C GLY A 92 -3.12 24.38 2.35
N ASN A 93 -2.83 25.55 2.93
CA ASN A 93 -3.07 25.92 4.32
C ASN A 93 -4.56 26.27 4.54
N ASN A 94 -5.50 25.45 4.06
CA ASN A 94 -6.86 25.57 4.59
C ASN A 94 -6.71 25.31 6.08
N ASP A 95 -7.04 26.31 6.89
CA ASP A 95 -6.85 26.41 8.34
C ASP A 95 -6.55 25.03 8.96
N ASN A 96 -5.34 24.84 9.50
CA ASN A 96 -4.89 23.62 10.17
C ASN A 96 -5.91 23.24 11.26
N THR A 97 -6.97 22.56 10.88
CA THR A 97 -8.11 22.25 11.73
C THR A 97 -7.93 20.85 12.31
N GLY A 98 -7.22 19.97 11.59
CA GLY A 98 -6.71 18.70 12.10
C GLY A 98 -5.43 18.83 12.93
N SER A 99 -5.02 17.70 13.53
CA SER A 99 -3.75 17.59 14.27
C SER A 99 -2.57 18.10 13.43
N GLU A 100 -1.68 18.91 14.01
CA GLU A 100 -0.45 19.36 13.33
C GLU A 100 0.51 18.19 13.02
N ILE A 101 0.32 17.04 13.67
CA ILE A 101 1.23 15.90 13.65
C ILE A 101 0.49 14.66 13.15
N TRP A 102 1.11 13.99 12.18
CA TRP A 102 0.70 12.66 11.73
C TRP A 102 0.97 11.60 12.80
N PRO A 103 0.03 10.68 13.06
CA PRO A 103 0.19 9.69 14.12
C PRO A 103 1.37 8.74 13.86
N GLU A 104 2.11 8.37 14.91
CA GLU A 104 3.22 7.42 14.77
C GLU A 104 2.72 6.05 14.24
N GLY A 105 3.40 5.53 13.22
CA GLY A 105 3.08 4.28 12.56
C GLY A 105 4.05 4.00 11.42
N LYS A 106 3.86 2.89 10.71
CA LYS A 106 4.69 2.54 9.54
C LYS A 106 3.89 2.66 8.26
N TYR A 107 4.06 3.80 7.57
CA TYR A 107 3.36 4.09 6.32
C TYR A 107 4.06 5.24 5.59
N CYS A 108 3.77 5.38 4.30
CA CYS A 108 4.27 6.45 3.45
C CYS A 108 3.13 7.23 2.77
N LEU A 109 3.43 8.48 2.48
CA LEU A 109 2.61 9.44 1.73
C LEU A 109 3.42 9.92 0.54
N TYR A 110 2.75 10.40 -0.50
CA TYR A 110 3.43 11.16 -1.55
C TYR A 110 3.90 12.51 -0.99
N LYS A 111 5.14 12.90 -1.29
CA LYS A 111 5.69 14.19 -0.88
C LYS A 111 5.05 15.31 -1.68
N LYS A 112 4.72 16.41 -1.02
CA LYS A 112 4.33 17.66 -1.65
C LYS A 112 4.80 18.82 -0.81
N GLY A 113 5.78 19.59 -1.27
CA GLY A 113 6.44 20.60 -0.44
C GLY A 113 7.20 19.94 0.72
N VAL A 114 7.27 20.59 1.88
CA VAL A 114 8.00 20.04 3.04
C VAL A 114 7.23 18.85 3.62
N CYS A 115 7.93 17.75 3.93
CA CYS A 115 7.28 16.61 4.58
C CYS A 115 6.61 17.01 5.89
N PRO A 116 5.41 16.47 6.19
CA PRO A 116 4.78 16.70 7.48
C PRO A 116 5.68 16.32 8.65
N SER A 117 5.51 17.01 9.79
CA SER A 117 6.38 16.84 10.96
C SER A 117 6.50 15.38 11.38
N GLY A 118 7.74 14.92 11.57
CA GLY A 118 8.06 13.55 11.98
C GLY A 118 8.20 12.53 10.85
N LEU A 119 7.82 12.87 9.61
CA LEU A 119 7.99 12.01 8.45
C LEU A 119 9.36 12.23 7.79
N LYS A 120 9.93 11.18 7.22
CA LYS A 120 11.24 11.18 6.57
C LYS A 120 11.10 11.10 5.06
N GLU A 121 11.99 11.79 4.36
CA GLU A 121 12.03 11.85 2.90
C GLU A 121 12.69 10.62 2.29
N GLY A 122 12.23 10.28 1.09
CA GLY A 122 12.83 9.30 0.19
C GLY A 122 12.19 9.38 -1.19
N PHE A 123 12.61 8.50 -2.09
CA PHE A 123 12.16 8.49 -3.48
C PHE A 123 12.12 7.07 -4.05
N ILE A 124 11.33 6.91 -5.10
CA ILE A 124 11.38 5.78 -6.04
C ILE A 124 11.45 6.40 -7.43
N ARG A 125 12.35 5.86 -8.27
CA ARG A 125 12.54 6.18 -9.67
C ARG A 125 12.22 4.93 -10.47
N TRP A 126 11.33 5.08 -11.44
CA TRP A 126 11.03 4.13 -12.51
C TRP A 126 11.85 4.53 -13.74
N ASP A 127 12.51 3.55 -14.35
CA ASP A 127 13.12 3.68 -15.66
C ASP A 127 12.09 3.34 -16.75
N ASP A 128 11.25 4.33 -17.06
CA ASP A 128 10.15 4.18 -18.02
C ASP A 128 10.68 4.00 -19.45
N GLU A 129 10.00 3.17 -20.24
CA GLU A 129 10.48 2.72 -21.55
C GLU A 129 10.57 3.88 -22.57
N GLN A 130 11.64 3.88 -23.37
CA GLN A 130 11.93 4.93 -24.34
C GLN A 130 11.43 4.61 -25.77
N SER A 131 10.72 3.50 -25.95
CA SER A 131 10.15 3.03 -27.21
C SER A 131 9.23 4.08 -27.87
N GLU A 132 9.25 4.15 -29.20
CA GLU A 132 8.37 5.04 -29.98
C GLU A 132 7.06 4.35 -30.38
N ILE A 133 6.83 3.12 -29.91
CA ILE A 133 5.66 2.30 -30.28
C ILE A 133 4.42 2.73 -29.47
N ASP A 134 4.61 3.17 -28.22
CA ASP A 134 3.53 3.29 -27.25
C ASP A 134 3.32 4.71 -26.65
N TYR A 135 2.39 4.79 -25.68
CA TYR A 135 1.95 6.03 -25.05
C TYR A 135 3.02 6.56 -24.10
N LYS A 136 4.01 7.28 -24.67
CA LYS A 136 5.02 8.07 -23.94
C LYS A 136 4.49 8.64 -22.63
N ASP A 137 5.32 8.57 -21.59
CA ASP A 137 5.04 9.11 -20.26
C ASP A 137 4.26 10.43 -20.32
N LYS A 138 3.13 10.41 -19.61
CA LYS A 138 2.20 11.53 -19.57
C LYS A 138 1.75 11.77 -18.16
N HIS A 139 1.61 13.04 -17.85
CA HIS A 139 1.08 13.48 -16.58
C HIS A 139 0.12 14.66 -16.77
N PHE A 140 -0.78 14.84 -15.80
CA PHE A 140 -1.72 15.95 -15.80
C PHE A 140 -2.14 16.31 -14.37
N GLY A 141 -2.50 17.58 -14.16
CA GLY A 141 -3.02 18.08 -12.89
C GLY A 141 -1.92 18.31 -11.85
N ASP A 142 -2.30 18.23 -10.59
CA ASP A 142 -1.38 18.43 -9.46
C ASP A 142 -0.65 17.13 -9.11
N LEU A 143 0.69 17.16 -9.15
CA LEU A 143 1.53 15.98 -8.95
C LEU A 143 2.32 16.03 -7.63
N PRO A 144 2.63 14.87 -7.03
CA PRO A 144 3.68 14.75 -6.02
C PRO A 144 4.98 15.42 -6.47
N ASP A 145 5.79 15.87 -5.51
CA ASP A 145 7.15 16.31 -5.80
C ASP A 145 7.93 15.17 -6.44
N GLY A 146 8.64 15.46 -7.52
CA GLY A 146 9.26 14.44 -8.34
C GLY A 146 9.85 14.99 -9.63
N VAL A 147 10.30 14.06 -10.48
CA VAL A 147 10.74 14.30 -11.86
C VAL A 147 9.83 13.47 -12.74
N TYR A 148 9.30 14.06 -13.81
CA TYR A 148 8.37 13.39 -14.72
C TYR A 148 8.86 13.66 -16.15
N GLU A 149 9.98 13.05 -16.48
CA GLU A 149 10.59 13.16 -17.79
C GLU A 149 10.03 12.07 -18.71
N LYS A 150 10.38 12.12 -20.00
CA LYS A 150 9.88 11.14 -20.98
C LYS A 150 10.43 9.73 -20.72
N SER A 151 11.63 9.64 -20.15
CA SER A 151 12.39 8.40 -20.05
C SER A 151 12.48 7.87 -18.63
N HIS A 152 11.79 8.51 -17.68
CA HIS A 152 11.81 8.15 -16.27
C HIS A 152 10.90 9.05 -15.46
N THR A 153 10.29 8.42 -14.48
CA THR A 153 9.51 9.07 -13.45
C THR A 153 10.18 8.87 -12.10
N THR A 154 10.42 9.94 -11.36
CA THR A 154 10.82 9.89 -9.94
C THR A 154 9.71 10.48 -9.10
N ILE A 155 9.21 9.73 -8.13
CA ILE A 155 8.22 10.21 -7.15
C ILE A 155 8.88 10.26 -5.77
N ASN A 156 8.75 11.39 -5.09
CA ASN A 156 9.23 11.56 -3.73
C ASN A 156 8.15 11.21 -2.71
N TYR A 157 8.59 10.77 -1.54
CA TYR A 157 7.74 10.27 -0.46
C TYR A 157 8.08 10.91 0.88
N CYS A 158 7.09 10.91 1.76
CA CYS A 158 7.22 11.21 3.18
C CYS A 158 6.74 10.00 3.97
N CYS A 159 7.62 9.35 4.74
CA CYS A 159 7.28 8.14 5.47
C CYS A 159 7.37 8.32 6.98
N SER A 160 6.36 7.81 7.68
CA SER A 160 6.42 7.57 9.11
C SER A 160 7.14 6.24 9.32
N THR A 161 8.26 6.28 10.04
CA THR A 161 9.19 5.13 10.16
C THR A 161 9.23 4.55 11.57
N LYS A 162 8.29 4.94 12.44
CA LYS A 162 8.29 4.62 13.88
C LYS A 162 6.99 3.91 14.27
N GLY A 163 6.91 3.40 15.49
CA GLY A 163 5.70 2.73 15.98
C GLY A 163 5.52 1.30 15.45
N ASN A 164 4.30 0.78 15.59
CA ASN A 164 3.93 -0.61 15.29
C ASN A 164 2.67 -0.65 14.43
N VAL A 165 2.74 -1.35 13.30
CA VAL A 165 1.63 -1.54 12.35
C VAL A 165 0.35 -2.10 12.99
N ASN A 166 0.47 -2.84 14.10
CA ASN A 166 -0.67 -3.43 14.79
C ASN A 166 -1.37 -2.49 15.78
N ASN A 167 -0.77 -1.34 16.11
CA ASN A 167 -1.38 -0.35 16.97
C ASN A 167 -2.24 0.58 16.11
N PRO A 168 -3.59 0.61 16.27
CA PRO A 168 -4.44 1.42 15.40
C PRO A 168 -4.15 2.92 15.53
N ILE A 169 -3.90 3.58 14.41
CA ILE A 169 -3.81 5.05 14.33
C ILE A 169 -5.19 5.65 14.07
N GLN A 170 -5.35 6.94 14.39
CA GLN A 170 -6.57 7.69 14.15
C GLN A 170 -6.40 8.59 12.92
N LEU A 171 -7.22 8.36 11.91
CA LEU A 171 -7.31 9.17 10.69
C LEU A 171 -8.79 9.33 10.31
N PRO A 172 -9.15 10.34 9.49
CA PRO A 172 -10.50 10.47 8.99
C PRO A 172 -10.89 9.28 8.12
N ALA A 173 -12.07 8.74 8.34
CA ALA A 173 -12.61 7.59 7.60
C ALA A 173 -14.07 7.85 7.17
N LEU A 174 -14.37 9.05 6.66
CA LEU A 174 -15.69 9.32 6.07
C LEU A 174 -15.81 8.77 4.64
N LYS A 175 -14.67 8.66 3.94
CA LYS A 175 -14.53 8.03 2.63
C LYS A 175 -13.31 7.12 2.61
N PRO A 176 -13.27 6.13 1.71
CA PRO A 176 -12.09 5.30 1.55
C PRO A 176 -10.83 6.11 1.24
N PHE A 177 -9.68 5.58 1.61
CA PHE A 177 -8.38 6.20 1.35
C PHE A 177 -7.27 5.15 1.27
N TYR A 178 -6.12 5.57 0.77
CA TYR A 178 -4.92 4.75 0.73
C TYR A 178 -3.81 5.29 1.64
N LEU A 179 -3.02 4.37 2.20
CA LEU A 179 -1.64 4.64 2.61
C LEU A 179 -0.71 3.68 1.88
N LEU A 180 0.55 4.05 1.69
CA LEU A 180 1.56 3.14 1.20
C LEU A 180 2.27 2.47 2.38
N THR A 181 2.63 1.20 2.23
CA THR A 181 3.30 0.44 3.32
C THR A 181 4.74 0.90 3.53
N TYR A 182 5.30 0.64 4.72
CA TYR A 182 6.71 0.91 5.03
C TYR A 182 7.33 -0.28 5.78
N ASP A 183 8.60 -0.62 5.46
CA ASP A 183 9.42 -1.68 6.09
C ASP A 183 8.92 -3.13 5.88
N SER A 184 7.64 -3.34 5.61
CA SER A 184 7.04 -4.63 5.26
C SER A 184 5.78 -4.44 4.43
N ALA A 185 5.28 -5.49 3.78
CA ALA A 185 4.00 -5.46 3.08
C ALA A 185 2.77 -5.36 4.02
N GLN A 186 2.96 -5.40 5.35
CA GLN A 186 1.86 -5.32 6.30
C GLN A 186 1.31 -3.89 6.42
N CYS A 187 -0.01 -3.78 6.36
CA CYS A 187 -0.71 -2.51 6.54
C CYS A 187 -0.75 -2.02 7.99
N GLN A 188 -0.58 -0.70 8.15
CA GLN A 188 -0.81 0.01 9.40
C GLN A 188 -2.30 -0.03 9.74
N LYS A 189 -2.68 -0.55 10.91
CA LYS A 189 -4.09 -0.52 11.34
C LYS A 189 -4.56 0.92 11.51
N VAL A 190 -5.75 1.23 10.99
CA VAL A 190 -6.44 2.51 11.21
C VAL A 190 -7.77 2.22 11.90
N ALA A 191 -8.02 2.88 13.03
CA ALA A 191 -9.21 2.65 13.82
C ALA A 191 -10.49 3.02 13.03
N GLY A 192 -11.52 2.16 13.14
CA GLY A 192 -12.79 2.37 12.45
C GLY A 192 -12.76 2.09 10.95
N THR A 193 -11.73 1.38 10.47
CA THR A 193 -11.61 0.96 9.07
C THR A 193 -11.42 -0.54 8.91
N LYS A 194 -11.77 -1.05 7.73
CA LYS A 194 -11.34 -2.35 7.21
C LYS A 194 -10.21 -2.11 6.22
N VAL A 195 -9.15 -2.92 6.28
CA VAL A 195 -8.00 -2.77 5.39
C VAL A 195 -7.89 -3.91 4.37
N THR A 196 -7.66 -3.54 3.12
CA THR A 196 -7.28 -4.48 2.04
C THR A 196 -5.84 -4.15 1.61
N SER A 197 -4.96 -5.15 1.70
CA SER A 197 -3.59 -5.02 1.17
C SER A 197 -3.61 -5.29 -0.33
N GLU A 198 -3.03 -4.37 -1.08
CA GLU A 198 -2.98 -4.38 -2.53
C GLU A 198 -1.54 -4.13 -2.99
N PHE A 199 -1.23 -4.50 -4.23
CA PHE A 199 0.06 -4.20 -4.83
C PHE A 199 -0.06 -3.87 -6.31
N ILE A 200 0.94 -3.16 -6.82
CA ILE A 200 1.26 -3.03 -8.24
C ILE A 200 2.72 -3.46 -8.41
N LYS A 201 2.98 -4.31 -9.39
CA LYS A 201 4.31 -4.62 -9.94
C LYS A 201 4.38 -3.95 -11.32
N PHE A 202 5.39 -3.11 -11.50
CA PHE A 202 5.80 -2.52 -12.74
C PHE A 202 6.89 -3.43 -13.32
N ASP A 203 6.73 -3.80 -14.59
CA ASP A 203 7.73 -4.50 -15.36
C ASP A 203 8.48 -3.45 -16.19
N ASP A 204 9.65 -3.05 -15.70
CA ASP A 204 10.49 -1.98 -16.23
C ASP A 204 11.65 -2.57 -17.08
N ASP A 205 12.31 -1.72 -17.88
CA ASP A 205 13.20 -2.13 -18.99
C ASP A 205 14.29 -3.13 -18.57
N ASP A 206 14.22 -4.35 -19.10
CA ASP A 206 15.13 -5.47 -18.83
C ASP A 206 16.57 -5.24 -19.34
N GLN A 207 16.82 -4.16 -20.12
CA GLN A 207 18.12 -3.82 -20.69
C GLN A 207 18.67 -2.48 -20.19
N GLY A 208 19.30 -2.52 -19.02
CA GLY A 208 20.01 -1.36 -18.47
C GLY A 208 19.19 -0.55 -17.47
N ASN A 209 18.17 -1.18 -16.86
CA ASN A 209 17.34 -0.69 -15.77
C ASN A 209 18.10 0.27 -14.82
N THR A 210 17.66 1.53 -14.79
CA THR A 210 18.12 2.59 -13.90
C THR A 210 17.14 2.91 -12.75
N ASP A 211 16.23 1.99 -12.44
CA ASP A 211 15.40 2.02 -11.27
C ASP A 211 16.23 2.27 -10.02
N ALA A 212 15.68 3.13 -9.17
CA ALA A 212 16.36 3.47 -7.94
C ALA A 212 15.35 3.76 -6.86
N ALA A 213 15.68 3.35 -5.64
CA ALA A 213 14.98 3.78 -4.45
C ALA A 213 16.01 4.25 -3.42
N GLY A 214 15.67 5.31 -2.69
CA GLY A 214 16.57 5.90 -1.71
C GLY A 214 15.84 6.63 -0.60
N GLY A 215 16.48 6.77 0.55
CA GLY A 215 15.88 7.39 1.73
C GLY A 215 14.74 6.54 2.33
N SER A 216 13.72 7.20 2.87
CA SER A 216 12.52 6.53 3.39
C SER A 216 11.41 6.53 2.32
N HIS A 217 11.12 5.35 1.77
CA HIS A 217 10.18 5.15 0.67
C HIS A 217 9.27 3.94 0.96
N PRO A 218 8.17 3.75 0.19
CA PRO A 218 7.30 2.59 0.31
C PRO A 218 8.05 1.24 0.24
N TYR A 219 7.48 0.22 0.90
CA TYR A 219 8.00 -1.14 0.82
C TYR A 219 7.71 -1.80 -0.54
N GLY A 220 8.62 -2.67 -0.98
CA GLY A 220 8.50 -3.46 -2.21
C GLY A 220 9.62 -3.27 -3.25
N PRO A 221 10.19 -2.06 -3.47
CA PRO A 221 11.21 -1.85 -4.51
C PRO A 221 12.47 -2.71 -4.39
N SER A 222 12.79 -3.21 -3.20
CA SER A 222 13.96 -4.08 -2.97
C SER A 222 13.66 -5.58 -3.03
N GLU A 223 12.40 -5.97 -3.29
CA GLU A 223 12.02 -7.39 -3.42
C GLU A 223 12.54 -8.03 -4.71
N ASP A 224 12.67 -7.24 -5.77
CA ASP A 224 13.14 -7.66 -7.09
C ASP A 224 14.11 -6.58 -7.63
N PRO A 225 15.37 -6.93 -7.95
CA PRO A 225 16.33 -5.96 -8.47
C PRO A 225 16.07 -5.52 -9.92
N PHE A 226 15.10 -6.13 -10.61
CA PHE A 226 14.77 -5.82 -12.01
C PHE A 226 13.33 -5.34 -12.20
N ASN A 227 12.58 -5.14 -11.11
CA ASN A 227 11.17 -4.76 -11.20
C ASN A 227 10.75 -3.99 -9.97
N LEU A 228 10.03 -2.89 -10.18
CA LEU A 228 9.45 -2.16 -9.07
C LEU A 228 8.11 -2.76 -8.62
N LYS A 229 8.03 -3.13 -7.34
CA LYS A 229 6.75 -3.44 -6.69
C LYS A 229 6.46 -2.46 -5.58
N ILE A 230 5.20 -2.01 -5.49
CA ILE A 230 4.72 -1.17 -4.39
C ILE A 230 3.47 -1.78 -3.77
N TYR A 231 3.45 -1.84 -2.44
CA TYR A 231 2.28 -2.28 -1.68
C TYR A 231 1.49 -1.09 -1.12
N TYR A 232 0.18 -1.15 -1.34
CA TYR A 232 -0.83 -0.18 -0.95
C TYR A 232 -1.76 -0.79 0.09
N CYS A 233 -2.30 0.05 0.97
CA CYS A 233 -3.29 -0.31 1.95
C CYS A 233 -4.54 0.51 1.70
N TYR A 234 -5.58 -0.15 1.21
CA TYR A 234 -6.89 0.45 0.99
C TYR A 234 -7.71 0.36 2.27
N TYR A 235 -8.13 1.50 2.82
CA TYR A 235 -8.93 1.57 4.04
C TYR A 235 -10.34 2.00 3.70
N GLU A 236 -11.32 1.19 4.10
CA GLU A 236 -12.74 1.49 3.93
C GLU A 236 -13.39 1.79 5.29
N PRO A 237 -14.34 2.74 5.36
CA PRO A 237 -15.10 2.98 6.58
C PRO A 237 -15.82 1.73 7.09
N GLY A 238 -15.69 1.42 8.38
CA GLY A 238 -16.31 0.26 9.02
C GLY A 238 -15.32 -0.51 9.87
N GLN A 239 -15.76 -1.32 10.83
CA GLN A 239 -14.84 -2.11 11.64
C GLN A 239 -14.51 -3.46 10.98
N GLU A 240 -13.25 -3.88 11.04
CA GLU A 240 -12.91 -5.30 10.87
C GLU A 240 -13.78 -6.13 11.82
N SER A 241 -14.41 -7.19 11.31
CA SER A 241 -15.17 -8.08 12.18
C SER A 241 -14.22 -8.68 13.22
N GLU A 242 -14.62 -8.69 14.50
CA GLU A 242 -13.85 -9.35 15.55
C GLU A 242 -13.58 -10.85 15.23
N ASP A 243 -14.42 -11.45 14.37
CA ASP A 243 -14.26 -12.80 13.81
C ASP A 243 -13.04 -12.98 12.89
N ASP A 244 -12.41 -11.89 12.40
CA ASP A 244 -11.24 -11.92 11.51
C ASP A 244 -9.91 -11.67 12.28
N LEU A 245 -10.00 -11.34 13.58
CA LEU A 245 -8.86 -11.07 14.46
C LEU A 245 -8.31 -12.34 15.14
N GLY A 246 -8.44 -13.52 14.52
CA GLY A 246 -8.12 -14.77 15.20
C GLY A 246 -7.89 -15.96 14.29
N THR A 247 -6.72 -16.02 13.64
CA THR A 247 -5.71 -17.09 13.82
C THR A 247 -4.75 -17.09 12.63
N GLY A 248 -3.44 -17.05 12.92
CA GLY A 248 -2.41 -17.44 11.97
C GLY A 248 -2.56 -18.91 11.61
N LYS A 249 -3.53 -19.20 10.73
CA LYS A 249 -3.76 -20.53 10.20
C LYS A 249 -2.66 -20.75 9.18
N GLN A 250 -1.66 -21.54 9.56
CA GLN A 250 -0.75 -22.13 8.60
C GLN A 250 -1.56 -22.67 7.43
N VAL A 251 -1.23 -22.21 6.23
CA VAL A 251 -1.76 -22.74 4.98
C VAL A 251 -1.28 -24.18 4.87
N ARG A 252 -2.01 -25.10 5.50
CA ARG A 252 -1.86 -26.52 5.22
C ARG A 252 -2.61 -26.75 3.92
N SER A 253 -1.84 -26.86 2.83
CA SER A 253 -2.29 -27.32 1.52
C SER A 253 -3.27 -28.47 1.68
N LYS A 254 -4.54 -28.25 1.32
CA LYS A 254 -5.53 -29.30 1.15
C LYS A 254 -5.83 -29.39 -0.34
N ILE A 255 -5.24 -30.41 -0.95
CA ILE A 255 -5.63 -30.96 -2.25
C ILE A 255 -7.14 -31.28 -2.21
N PRO A 256 -7.94 -30.87 -3.21
CA PRO A 256 -9.37 -31.09 -3.19
C PRO A 256 -9.67 -32.55 -3.52
N THR A 257 -10.33 -33.25 -2.60
CA THR A 257 -11.00 -34.53 -2.91
C THR A 257 -12.50 -34.34 -2.73
N GLY A 258 -13.23 -34.71 -3.78
CA GLY A 258 -14.66 -34.46 -3.93
C GLY A 258 -15.53 -35.19 -2.91
N LYS A 259 -16.72 -34.63 -2.70
CA LYS A 259 -17.82 -35.23 -1.94
C LYS A 259 -18.33 -36.50 -2.62
N ALA A 260 -18.58 -37.55 -1.85
CA ALA A 260 -19.79 -38.36 -1.97
C ALA A 260 -20.06 -39.12 -0.66
N SER A 261 -21.31 -39.06 -0.22
CA SER A 261 -21.88 -39.87 0.86
C SER A 261 -22.58 -41.08 0.24
N SER A 262 -22.27 -42.31 0.67
CA SER A 262 -23.26 -43.30 1.17
C SER A 262 -22.67 -44.71 1.34
N SER A 263 -22.99 -45.31 2.50
CA SER A 263 -23.39 -46.69 2.81
C SER A 263 -22.71 -47.92 2.18
N GLY A 264 -22.26 -48.84 3.06
CA GLY A 264 -22.67 -50.26 3.02
C GLY A 264 -21.69 -51.30 2.46
N LEU A 265 -21.11 -52.09 3.37
CA LEU A 265 -20.56 -53.47 3.26
C LEU A 265 -20.34 -54.09 1.86
N ALA A 266 -19.09 -54.49 1.56
CA ALA A 266 -18.77 -55.78 0.93
C ALA A 266 -17.27 -56.13 1.03
N VAL A 267 -17.02 -57.44 1.08
CA VAL A 267 -15.78 -58.16 1.41
C VAL A 267 -14.83 -58.31 0.21
N ALA A 268 -13.54 -58.49 0.54
CA ALA A 268 -12.41 -58.75 -0.34
C ALA A 268 -12.56 -59.92 -1.32
N ILE A 269 -11.87 -59.83 -2.47
CA ILE A 269 -11.10 -60.89 -3.16
C ILE A 269 -10.10 -60.15 -4.09
N GLY A 270 -8.83 -60.54 -4.04
CA GLY A 270 -7.74 -59.91 -4.79
C GLY A 270 -7.53 -60.41 -6.21
N CYS A 271 -6.54 -59.81 -6.88
CA CYS A 271 -5.53 -60.43 -7.74
C CYS A 271 -4.70 -59.29 -8.37
N GLY A 272 -3.37 -59.36 -8.23
CA GLY A 272 -2.46 -58.37 -8.77
C GLY A 272 -2.24 -58.52 -10.26
N VAL A 273 -1.78 -57.45 -10.90
CA VAL A 273 -0.87 -57.50 -12.05
C VAL A 273 0.02 -56.25 -11.98
N ALA A 274 1.34 -56.49 -11.99
CA ALA A 274 2.37 -55.47 -12.12
C ALA A 274 2.36 -54.89 -13.54
N GLY A 275 2.43 -53.57 -13.66
CA GLY A 275 2.61 -52.88 -14.94
C GLY A 275 3.56 -51.70 -14.75
N ALA A 276 4.83 -51.92 -15.04
CA ALA A 276 5.84 -50.88 -15.14
C ALA A 276 5.55 -49.99 -16.35
N ILE A 277 5.53 -48.67 -16.16
CA ILE A 277 5.72 -47.72 -17.26
C ILE A 277 6.89 -46.82 -16.90
N VAL A 278 8.01 -47.16 -17.51
CA VAL A 278 9.20 -46.33 -17.69
C VAL A 278 8.86 -45.30 -18.77
N GLY A 279 9.10 -44.02 -18.49
CA GLY A 279 8.86 -42.93 -19.45
C GLY A 279 9.57 -41.66 -18.99
N THR A 280 10.74 -41.45 -19.59
CA THR A 280 11.72 -40.38 -19.42
C THR A 280 11.26 -38.98 -19.86
N ALA A 281 11.99 -37.96 -19.36
CA ALA A 281 12.16 -36.57 -19.83
C ALA A 281 11.55 -35.51 -18.90
N SER A 282 12.18 -34.38 -18.55
CA SER A 282 13.54 -33.87 -18.70
C SER A 282 13.71 -32.76 -17.65
N ILE A 283 14.91 -32.65 -17.12
CA ILE A 283 15.37 -31.62 -16.17
C ILE A 283 15.58 -30.30 -16.95
N ALA A 284 15.00 -29.20 -16.49
CA ALA A 284 15.41 -27.85 -16.86
C ALA A 284 15.01 -26.83 -15.78
N PHE A 285 15.83 -25.79 -15.61
CA PHE A 285 15.72 -24.64 -14.69
C PHE A 285 16.38 -24.76 -13.32
N ALA A 286 17.70 -24.90 -13.34
CA ALA A 286 18.58 -24.42 -12.26
C ALA A 286 19.79 -23.68 -12.86
N THR A 287 19.57 -22.48 -13.41
CA THR A 287 20.69 -21.61 -13.87
C THR A 287 20.59 -20.13 -13.53
N LYS A 288 19.48 -19.59 -12.97
CA LYS A 288 19.42 -18.15 -12.61
C LYS A 288 20.26 -17.75 -11.37
N ARG A 289 20.81 -18.70 -10.60
CA ARG A 289 21.54 -18.39 -9.35
C ARG A 289 23.05 -18.14 -9.50
N ILE A 290 23.63 -18.42 -10.68
CA ILE A 290 25.10 -18.32 -10.90
C ILE A 290 25.50 -16.95 -11.48
N LEU A 291 24.60 -16.23 -12.16
CA LEU A 291 24.90 -14.90 -12.69
C LEU A 291 24.90 -13.82 -11.60
N ALA A 292 24.03 -13.92 -10.58
CA ALA A 292 23.97 -12.98 -9.46
C ALA A 292 25.23 -12.97 -8.58
N HIS A 293 25.95 -14.09 -8.48
CA HIS A 293 27.22 -14.14 -7.73
C HIS A 293 28.40 -13.53 -8.49
N ARG A 294 28.35 -13.46 -9.83
CA ARG A 294 29.43 -12.85 -10.63
C ARG A 294 29.33 -11.33 -10.69
N ALA A 295 28.13 -10.76 -10.67
CA ALA A 295 27.94 -9.31 -10.65
C ALA A 295 28.41 -8.67 -9.33
N ARG A 296 28.15 -9.32 -8.19
CA ARG A 296 28.61 -8.84 -6.87
C ARG A 296 30.14 -8.83 -6.73
N ALA A 297 30.82 -9.83 -7.29
CA ALA A 297 32.28 -9.92 -7.21
C ALA A 297 33.01 -8.92 -8.12
N ALA A 298 32.36 -8.38 -9.15
CA ALA A 298 32.96 -7.37 -10.03
C ALA A 298 32.92 -5.96 -9.41
N TYR A 299 31.94 -5.68 -8.54
CA TYR A 299 31.79 -4.38 -7.89
C TYR A 299 32.80 -4.18 -6.74
N ASP A 300 33.13 -5.24 -6.00
CA ASP A 300 34.09 -5.17 -4.87
C ASP A 300 35.58 -5.06 -5.29
N ILE A 301 35.90 -5.07 -6.60
CA ILE A 301 37.29 -5.03 -7.10
C ILE A 301 37.72 -3.61 -7.54
N LEU A 302 36.82 -2.62 -7.50
CA LEU A 302 37.12 -1.25 -7.98
C LEU A 302 37.38 -0.21 -6.87
N ASP A 303 37.33 -0.58 -5.59
CA ASP A 303 37.54 0.35 -4.46
C ASP A 303 38.81 0.01 -3.65
N ASP A 304 39.98 0.10 -4.30
CA ASP A 304 41.27 0.14 -3.57
C ASP A 304 41.83 1.58 -3.57
N PRO A 305 42.19 2.16 -2.41
CA PRO A 305 42.58 3.56 -2.32
C PRO A 305 44.00 3.81 -2.85
N GLN A 306 44.12 4.79 -3.74
CA GLN A 306 45.37 5.26 -4.34
C GLN A 306 46.34 5.81 -3.26
N PRO A 307 47.63 5.43 -3.25
CA PRO A 307 48.59 5.95 -2.29
C PRO A 307 49.14 7.33 -2.71
N ASP A 308 49.25 8.23 -1.73
CA ASP A 308 49.93 9.52 -1.86
C ASP A 308 51.43 9.32 -2.15
N GLY A 309 51.89 9.95 -3.25
CA GLY A 309 53.30 10.03 -3.64
C GLY A 309 53.99 11.30 -3.11
N PRO A 310 55.34 11.34 -3.17
CA PRO A 310 56.20 12.20 -2.35
C PRO A 310 56.14 13.70 -2.68
#